data_AF-A0A5B8NEH9-F1
#
_entry.id   AF-A0A5B8NEH9-F1
#
_cell.length_a   1.000
_cell.length_b   1.000
_cell.length_c   1.000
_cell.angle_alpha   90.00
_cell.angle_beta   90.00
_cell.angle_gamma   90.00
#
_symmetry.space_group_name_H-M   'P 1'
#
loop_
_entity.id
_entity.type
_entity.pdbx_description
1 polymer ?
#
loop_
_entity_poly.entity_id
_entity_poly.type
_entity_poly.pdbx_seq_one_letter_code
_entity_poly.pdbx_strand_id
1 'polypeptide(L)' 'MDALRARFQEQSRKAQAYYTIMHRVRAAAGSDDAASAWMTEPLSAFDGKTAAQLVADGRADEVLGYIDSLDPGSSG' A
#
# COMPACT_ATOMS: atom_id res chain seq x y z
N MET A 1 15.30 25.76 -0.12
CA MET A 1 15.89 24.45 -0.43
C MET A 1 15.26 23.32 0.39
N ASP A 2 14.89 23.55 1.64
CA ASP A 2 14.23 22.56 2.51
C ASP A 2 12.88 22.03 2.01
N ALA A 3 11.95 22.91 1.61
CA ALA A 3 10.63 22.49 1.15
C ALA A 3 10.68 21.58 -0.10
N LEU A 4 11.71 21.73 -0.95
CA LEU A 4 11.93 20.85 -2.10
C LEU A 4 12.38 19.46 -1.68
N ARG A 5 13.26 19.35 -0.68
CA ARG A 5 13.72 18.07 -0.15
C ARG A 5 12.60 17.35 0.59
N ALA A 6 11.81 18.06 1.40
CA ALA A 6 10.69 17.51 2.15
C ALA A 6 9.64 16.87 1.22
N ARG A 7 9.21 17.59 0.16
CA ARG A 7 8.25 17.02 -0.82
C ARG A 7 8.81 15.82 -1.56
N PHE A 8 10.11 15.83 -1.91
CA PHE A 8 10.74 14.67 -2.55
C PHE A 8 10.79 13.47 -1.60
N GLN A 9 11.17 13.67 -0.33
CA GLN A 9 11.19 12.60 0.66
C GLN A 9 9.78 12.01 0.88
N GLU A 10 8.76 12.85 0.94
CA GLU A 10 7.39 12.40 1.10
C GLU A 10 6.90 11.63 -0.14
N GLN A 11 7.18 12.13 -1.34
CA GLN A 11 6.84 11.45 -2.59
C GLN A 11 7.58 10.11 -2.72
N SER A 12 8.87 10.06 -2.35
CA SER A 12 9.64 8.82 -2.30
C SER A 12 9.09 7.84 -1.28
N ARG A 13 8.64 8.31 -0.11
CA ARG A 13 8.05 7.43 0.92
C ARG A 13 6.72 6.83 0.44
N LYS A 14 5.86 7.64 -0.18
CA LYS A 14 4.59 7.19 -0.78
C LYS A 14 4.84 6.16 -1.89
N ALA A 15 5.80 6.43 -2.79
CA ALA A 15 6.15 5.48 -3.85
C ALA A 15 6.69 4.16 -3.29
N GLN A 16 7.60 4.21 -2.32
CA GLN A 16 8.12 3.01 -1.66
C GLN A 16 7.00 2.18 -1.05
N ALA A 17 6.10 2.81 -0.30
CA ALA A 17 4.99 2.11 0.32
C ALA A 17 4.03 1.50 -0.71
N TYR A 18 3.75 2.20 -1.81
CA TYR A 18 2.98 1.65 -2.93
C TYR A 18 3.60 0.35 -3.46
N TYR A 19 4.90 0.36 -3.75
CA TYR A 19 5.61 -0.84 -4.22
C TYR A 19 5.62 -1.96 -3.19
N THR A 20 5.77 -1.65 -1.89
CA THR A 20 5.74 -2.66 -0.83
C THR A 20 4.38 -3.34 -0.74
N ILE A 21 3.29 -2.58 -0.76
CA ILE A 21 1.91 -3.10 -0.75
C ILE A 21 1.69 -3.97 -2.00
N MET A 22 2.01 -3.45 -3.19
CA MET A 22 1.86 -4.18 -4.45
C MET A 22 2.60 -5.52 -4.42
N HIS A 23 3.82 -5.53 -3.88
CA HIS A 23 4.62 -6.74 -3.75
C HIS A 23 4.03 -7.76 -2.77
N ARG A 24 3.53 -7.30 -1.61
CA ARG A 24 2.85 -8.16 -0.63
C ARG A 24 1.59 -8.79 -1.20
N VAL A 25 0.75 -7.97 -1.83
CA VAL A 25 -0.49 -8.45 -2.45
C VAL A 25 -0.16 -9.38 -3.61
N ARG A 26 0.86 -9.10 -4.42
CA ARG A 26 1.33 -10.00 -5.48
C ARG A 26 1.81 -11.34 -4.91
N ALA A 27 2.49 -11.35 -3.76
CA ALA A 27 2.92 -12.58 -3.11
C ALA A 27 1.72 -13.42 -2.63
N ALA A 28 0.70 -12.78 -2.05
CA ALA A 28 -0.52 -13.44 -1.59
C ALA A 28 -1.44 -13.89 -2.73
N ALA A 29 -1.64 -13.04 -3.75
CA ALA A 29 -2.55 -13.29 -4.87
C ALA A 29 -1.90 -14.09 -6.01
N GLY A 30 -0.57 -14.20 -6.05
CA GLY A 30 0.18 -14.94 -7.06
C GLY A 30 0.24 -14.32 -8.45
N SER A 31 -0.45 -13.21 -8.70
CA SER A 31 -0.52 -12.53 -10.01
C SER A 31 -0.41 -11.00 -9.88
N ASP A 32 0.29 -10.38 -10.83
CA ASP A 32 0.43 -8.91 -10.89
C ASP A 32 -0.91 -8.21 -11.22
N ASP A 33 -1.73 -8.86 -12.06
CA ASP A 33 -3.08 -8.40 -12.41
C ASP A 33 -4.00 -8.36 -11.18
N ALA A 34 -4.00 -9.44 -10.38
CA ALA A 34 -4.77 -9.51 -9.13
C ALA A 34 -4.30 -8.46 -8.11
N ALA A 35 -2.98 -8.21 -8.01
CA ALA A 35 -2.45 -7.16 -7.15
C ALA A 35 -2.84 -5.76 -7.61
N SER A 36 -2.82 -5.51 -8.93
CA SER A 36 -3.26 -4.25 -9.51
C SER A 36 -4.77 -4.04 -9.33
N ALA A 37 -5.59 -5.08 -9.49
CA ALA A 37 -7.02 -5.04 -9.24
C ALA A 37 -7.30 -4.67 -7.78
N TRP A 38 -6.64 -5.35 -6.82
CA TRP A 38 -6.78 -5.07 -5.39
C TRP A 38 -6.36 -3.64 -5.02
N MET A 39 -5.30 -3.10 -5.64
CA MET A 39 -4.86 -1.71 -5.43
C MET A 39 -5.96 -0.68 -5.76
N THR A 40 -6.82 -1.01 -6.72
CA THR A 40 -7.95 -0.19 -7.17
C THR A 40 -9.28 -0.59 -6.54
N GLU A 41 -9.32 -1.70 -5.81
CA GLU A 41 -10.53 -2.21 -5.18
C GLU A 41 -10.85 -1.41 -3.91
N PRO A 42 -12.13 -1.04 -3.70
CA PRO A 42 -12.54 -0.35 -2.48
C PRO A 42 -12.47 -1.30 -1.28
N LEU A 43 -11.62 -0.96 -0.31
CA LEU A 43 -11.45 -1.77 0.90
C LEU A 43 -12.52 -1.42 1.92
N SER A 44 -13.38 -2.39 2.25
CA SER A 44 -14.46 -2.19 3.24
C SER A 44 -13.93 -1.80 4.63
N ALA A 45 -12.73 -2.27 5.01
CA ALA A 45 -12.07 -1.89 6.26
C ALA A 45 -11.66 -0.40 6.31
N PHE A 46 -11.57 0.26 5.16
CA PHE A 46 -11.11 1.65 5.03
C PHE A 46 -12.20 2.58 4.48
N ASP A 47 -13.47 2.34 4.86
CA ASP A 47 -14.61 3.17 4.42
C ASP A 47 -14.79 3.16 2.89
N GLY A 48 -14.41 2.06 2.23
CA GLY A 48 -14.46 1.93 0.77
C GLY A 48 -13.33 2.66 0.04
N LYS A 49 -12.32 3.18 0.73
CA LYS A 49 -11.12 3.73 0.09
C LYS A 49 -10.26 2.64 -0.53
N THR A 50 -9.62 2.95 -1.65
CA THR A 50 -8.67 2.04 -2.30
C THR A 50 -7.28 2.13 -1.65
N ALA A 51 -6.48 1.07 -1.77
CA ALA A 51 -5.11 1.09 -1.26
C ALA A 51 -4.28 2.23 -1.87
N ALA A 52 -4.45 2.51 -3.16
CA ALA A 52 -3.79 3.63 -3.83
C ALA A 52 -4.15 5.00 -3.21
N GLN A 53 -5.43 5.19 -2.84
CA GLN A 53 -5.86 6.42 -2.16
C GLN A 53 -5.27 6.54 -0.76
N LEU A 54 -5.23 5.44 0.00
CA LEU A 54 -4.65 5.43 1.35
C LEU A 54 -3.15 5.74 1.33
N VAL A 55 -2.41 5.23 0.33
CA VAL A 55 -1.01 5.58 0.13
C VAL A 55 -0.83 7.06 -0.18
N ALA A 56 -1.69 7.63 -1.03
CA ALA A 56 -1.64 9.06 -1.35
C ALA A 56 -1.92 9.95 -0.12
N ASP A 57 -2.84 9.49 0.75
CA ASP A 57 -3.22 10.11 2.03
C ASP A 57 -2.14 9.96 3.13
N GLY A 58 -1.09 9.16 2.88
CA GLY A 58 -0.05 8.87 3.86
C GLY A 58 -0.39 7.76 4.85
N ARG A 59 -1.51 7.07 4.64
CA ARG A 59 -2.02 5.94 5.44
C ARG A 59 -1.56 4.57 4.92
N ALA A 60 -0.43 4.53 4.21
CA ALA A 60 0.09 3.30 3.64
C ALA A 60 0.46 2.25 4.71
N ASP A 61 0.90 2.71 5.88
CA ASP A 61 1.25 1.84 7.01
C ASP A 61 0.03 1.05 7.52
N GLU A 62 -1.14 1.69 7.58
CA GLU A 62 -2.39 1.00 7.95
C GLU A 62 -2.77 -0.08 6.93
N VAL A 63 -2.56 0.18 5.63
CA VAL A 63 -2.81 -0.80 4.57
C VAL A 63 -1.86 -1.99 4.69
N LEU A 64 -0.58 -1.74 4.98
CA LEU A 64 0.42 -2.78 5.21
C LEU A 64 0.04 -3.64 6.42
N GLY A 65 -0.35 -3.01 7.53
CA GLY A 65 -0.82 -3.72 8.72
C GLY A 65 -2.10 -4.53 8.46
N TYR A 66 -3.00 -4.00 7.63
CA TYR A 66 -4.19 -4.74 7.20
C TYR A 66 -3.83 -5.99 6.39
N ILE A 67 -2.91 -5.88 5.42
CA ILE A 67 -2.45 -7.04 4.64
C ILE A 67 -1.77 -8.07 5.55
N ASP A 68 -0.91 -7.62 6.47
CA ASP A 68 -0.25 -8.50 7.45
C ASP A 68 -1.26 -9.23 8.36
N SER A 69 -2.36 -8.56 8.73
CA SER A 69 -3.45 -9.18 9.49
C SER A 69 -4.25 -10.21 8.70
N LEU A 70 -4.33 -10.08 7.37
CA LEU A 70 -5.01 -11.01 6.47
C LEU A 70 -4.14 -12.22 6.12
N ASP A 71 -2.83 -12.04 6.03
CA ASP A 71 -1.84 -13.08 5.82
C ASP A 71 -0.95 -13.23 7.08
N PRO A 72 -1.40 -13.94 8.13
CA PRO A 72 -0.56 -14.22 9.30
C PRO A 72 0.64 -15.12 8.97
N GLY A 73 0.84 -15.51 7.70
CA GLY A 73 1.85 -16.45 7.22
C GLY A 73 3.23 -15.86 6.94
N SER A 74 3.41 -14.53 7.00
CA SER A 74 4.70 -13.88 6.68
C SER A 74 5.49 -13.41 7.91
N SER A 75 5.02 -13.68 9.13
CA SER A 75 5.82 -13.54 10.35
C SER A 75 6.62 -14.82 10.60
N GLY A 76 7.81 -14.92 10.00
CA GLY A 76 8.78 -16.00 10.19
C GLY A 76 10.17 -15.59 9.76
#